data_AF-A0A6I3VHM4-F1
#
_entry.id   AF-A0A6I3VHM4-F1
#
_cell.length_a   1.000
_cell.length_b   1.000
_cell.length_c   1.000
_cell.angle_alpha   90.00
_cell.angle_beta   90.00
_cell.angle_gamma   90.00
#
_symmetry.space_group_name_H-M   'P 1'
#
loop_
_entity.id
_entity.type
_entity.pdbx_description
1 polymer ?
#
loop_
_entity_poly.entity_id
_entity_poly.type
_entity_poly.pdbx_seq_one_letter_code
_entity_poly.pdbx_strand_id
1 'polypeptide(L)'
;MTKTLKRPEVLSPAGTLEKLKVAVQYGADAVFIGGQAYGLRSRAGNFTFEQMEEGVQFAAKYGAKVYVAANMVMHEGNEAGAGEWFRKLRDIGIAAVIVSDPALIMIAATEAPGLEIHLSTQASATNYETLEFWKELGLTRVVLAREVSMEELAEICKRTDVEIEAFVHGAMCISYSGRCTLSNHMSMRDANRGGCSQSCRWKYDLYDMPFGKERKSLQGEIPEEFSMS
;
A
#
# COMPACT_ATOMS: atom_id res chain seq x y z
N MET A 1 -12.51 -22.51 -8.89
CA MET A 1 -11.47 -22.81 -9.89
C MET A 1 -10.44 -21.71 -9.81
N THR A 2 -9.25 -22.01 -9.29
CA THR A 2 -8.14 -21.07 -9.22
C THR A 2 -7.69 -20.74 -10.65
N LYS A 3 -7.64 -19.45 -10.99
CA LYS A 3 -7.22 -19.00 -12.33
C LYS A 3 -5.72 -19.20 -12.48
N THR A 4 -5.30 -20.32 -13.05
CA THR A 4 -3.87 -20.57 -13.32
C THR A 4 -3.38 -19.63 -14.42
N LEU A 5 -2.58 -18.63 -14.05
CA LEU A 5 -1.93 -17.74 -15.00
C LEU A 5 -0.74 -18.45 -15.66
N LYS A 6 -0.50 -18.19 -16.95
CA LYS A 6 0.67 -18.73 -17.68
C LYS A 6 2.00 -18.18 -17.14
N ARG A 7 1.96 -16.99 -16.55
CA ARG A 7 3.05 -16.29 -15.86
C ARG A 7 2.43 -15.40 -14.77
N PRO A 8 3.18 -15.01 -13.72
CA PRO A 8 2.69 -14.05 -12.73
C PRO A 8 2.22 -12.73 -13.36
N GLU A 9 1.19 -12.11 -12.78
CA GLU A 9 0.75 -10.76 -13.11
C GLU A 9 1.83 -9.75 -12.66
N VAL A 10 2.28 -8.89 -13.56
CA VAL A 10 3.21 -7.80 -13.22
C VAL A 10 2.42 -6.55 -12.88
N LEU A 11 2.32 -6.24 -11.59
CA LEU A 11 1.71 -5.02 -11.07
C LEU A 11 2.76 -3.92 -10.87
N SER A 12 2.58 -2.77 -11.54
CA SER A 12 3.51 -1.63 -11.42
C SER A 12 2.87 -0.43 -10.70
N PRO A 13 3.60 0.28 -9.81
CA PRO A 13 3.13 1.55 -9.25
C PRO A 13 3.04 2.65 -10.32
N ALA A 14 1.94 3.38 -10.35
CA ALA A 14 1.77 4.56 -11.20
C ALA A 14 1.33 5.79 -10.39
N GLY A 15 2.28 6.72 -10.18
CA GLY A 15 2.03 7.93 -9.39
C GLY A 15 1.33 9.07 -10.12
N THR A 16 1.23 8.99 -11.45
CA THR A 16 0.60 9.97 -12.34
C THR A 16 0.02 9.24 -13.56
N LEU A 17 -0.90 9.88 -14.28
CA LEU A 17 -1.50 9.31 -15.50
C LEU A 17 -0.45 9.01 -16.58
N GLU A 18 0.56 9.88 -16.72
CA GLU A 18 1.71 9.61 -17.61
C GLU A 18 2.42 8.30 -17.23
N LYS A 19 2.75 8.12 -15.94
CA LYS A 19 3.41 6.90 -15.46
C LYS A 19 2.54 5.65 -15.64
N LEU A 20 1.22 5.78 -15.50
CA LEU A 20 0.27 4.72 -15.81
C LEU A 20 0.40 4.31 -17.28
N LYS A 21 0.31 5.28 -18.20
CA LYS A 21 0.38 5.02 -19.64
C LYS A 21 1.70 4.37 -20.02
N VAL A 22 2.82 4.88 -19.50
CA VAL A 22 4.15 4.32 -19.72
C VAL A 22 4.26 2.88 -19.19
N ALA A 23 3.85 2.62 -17.95
CA ALA A 23 3.94 1.28 -17.38
C ALA A 23 3.15 0.24 -18.19
N VAL A 24 1.93 0.60 -18.60
CA VAL A 24 1.08 -0.26 -19.44
C VAL A 24 1.71 -0.50 -20.82
N GLN A 25 2.23 0.54 -21.48
CA GLN A 25 2.88 0.40 -22.80
C GLN A 25 4.13 -0.49 -22.77
N TYR A 26 4.84 -0.52 -21.63
CA TYR A 26 6.02 -1.35 -21.43
C TYR A 26 5.69 -2.76 -20.90
N GLY A 27 4.42 -3.13 -20.83
CA GLY A 27 3.98 -4.51 -20.60
C GLY A 27 3.57 -4.86 -19.17
N ALA A 28 3.28 -3.87 -18.32
CA ALA A 28 2.62 -4.14 -17.04
C ALA A 28 1.23 -4.73 -17.27
N ASP A 29 0.92 -5.85 -16.62
CA ASP A 29 -0.40 -6.50 -16.70
C ASP A 29 -1.44 -5.74 -15.85
N ALA A 30 -0.98 -5.06 -14.81
CA ALA A 30 -1.79 -4.17 -14.01
C ALA A 30 -0.96 -2.98 -13.49
N VAL A 31 -1.65 -1.91 -13.12
CA VAL A 31 -1.06 -0.78 -12.38
C VAL A 31 -1.85 -0.49 -11.13
N PHE A 32 -1.19 0.00 -10.08
CA PHE A 32 -1.89 0.59 -8.94
C PHE A 32 -1.60 2.08 -8.82
N ILE A 33 -2.64 2.83 -8.50
CA ILE A 33 -2.63 4.29 -8.38
C ILE A 33 -3.11 4.71 -6.98
N GLY A 34 -2.82 5.96 -6.62
CA GLY A 34 -3.40 6.61 -5.44
C GLY A 34 -4.58 7.49 -5.86
N GLY A 35 -5.68 7.42 -5.11
CA GLY A 35 -6.73 8.42 -5.17
C GLY A 35 -6.47 9.61 -4.24
N GLN A 36 -7.35 10.60 -4.27
CA GLN A 36 -7.27 11.78 -3.39
C GLN A 36 -7.70 11.51 -1.93
N ALA A 37 -8.21 10.32 -1.64
CA ALA A 37 -8.69 9.91 -0.32
C ALA A 37 -8.23 8.48 0.03
N TYR A 38 -8.23 8.15 1.32
CA TYR A 38 -8.00 6.82 1.92
C TYR A 38 -6.64 6.13 1.66
N GLY A 39 -5.75 6.74 0.88
CA GLY A 39 -4.41 6.20 0.58
C GLY A 39 -3.30 6.74 1.48
N LEU A 40 -2.19 5.99 1.56
CA LEU A 40 -1.00 6.37 2.35
C LEU A 40 -0.01 7.30 1.65
N ARG A 41 -0.24 7.65 0.39
CA ARG A 41 0.67 8.51 -0.38
C ARG A 41 0.02 9.85 -0.66
N SER A 42 -0.35 10.57 0.40
CA SER A 42 -1.00 11.90 0.32
C SER A 42 -0.25 12.91 -0.57
N ARG A 43 1.08 12.76 -0.70
CA ARG A 43 1.96 13.64 -1.50
C ARG A 43 2.29 13.13 -2.91
N ALA A 44 1.74 12.00 -3.34
CA ALA A 44 1.87 11.56 -4.73
C ALA A 44 0.95 12.40 -5.63
N GLY A 45 1.13 12.31 -6.95
CA GLY A 45 0.33 13.05 -7.92
C GLY A 45 -1.17 12.74 -7.91
N ASN A 46 -1.60 11.73 -7.14
CA ASN A 46 -2.97 11.29 -6.79
C ASN A 46 -4.08 11.67 -7.78
N PHE A 47 -4.66 10.65 -8.39
CA PHE A 47 -5.58 10.80 -9.51
C PHE A 47 -6.90 11.44 -9.09
N THR A 48 -7.42 12.35 -9.91
CA THR A 48 -8.84 12.73 -9.89
C THR A 48 -9.69 11.63 -10.53
N PHE A 49 -11.01 11.66 -10.34
CA PHE A 49 -11.90 10.68 -10.96
C PHE A 49 -11.84 10.71 -12.50
N GLU A 50 -11.69 11.89 -13.10
CA GLU A 50 -11.54 12.05 -14.55
C GLU A 50 -10.24 11.39 -15.05
N GLN A 51 -9.14 11.57 -14.30
CA GLN A 51 -7.87 10.91 -14.63
C GLN A 51 -7.93 9.39 -14.43
N MET A 52 -8.71 8.92 -13.44
CA MET A 52 -8.95 7.49 -13.24
C MET A 52 -9.70 6.90 -14.42
N GLU A 53 -10.78 7.57 -14.87
CA GLU A 53 -11.56 7.14 -16.03
C GLU A 53 -10.70 7.09 -17.30
N GLU A 54 -9.92 8.14 -17.57
CA GLU A 54 -8.99 8.15 -18.71
C GLU A 54 -7.95 7.01 -18.60
N GLY A 55 -7.42 6.78 -17.39
CA GLY A 55 -6.45 5.73 -17.11
C GLY A 55 -7.02 4.33 -17.33
N VAL A 56 -8.25 4.07 -16.87
CA VAL A 56 -8.96 2.80 -17.08
C VAL A 56 -9.22 2.56 -18.56
N GLN A 57 -9.76 3.56 -19.27
CA GLN A 57 -10.02 3.47 -20.71
C GLN A 57 -8.73 3.24 -21.50
N PHE A 58 -7.61 3.84 -21.09
CA PHE A 58 -6.32 3.59 -21.70
C PHE A 58 -5.84 2.16 -21.43
N ALA A 59 -5.81 1.72 -20.16
CA ALA A 59 -5.33 0.41 -19.76
C ALA A 59 -6.11 -0.73 -20.43
N ALA A 60 -7.44 -0.58 -20.56
CA ALA A 60 -8.31 -1.54 -21.22
C ALA A 60 -7.91 -1.82 -22.68
N LYS A 61 -7.39 -0.82 -23.42
CA LYS A 61 -6.91 -1.00 -24.81
C LYS A 61 -5.71 -1.95 -24.91
N TYR A 62 -4.98 -2.14 -23.82
CA TYR A 62 -3.83 -3.03 -23.72
C TYR A 62 -4.14 -4.31 -22.91
N GLY A 63 -5.40 -4.49 -22.48
CA GLY A 63 -5.78 -5.59 -21.59
C GLY A 63 -5.21 -5.49 -20.17
N ALA A 64 -4.72 -4.31 -19.78
CA ALA A 64 -4.17 -4.06 -18.45
C ALA A 64 -5.26 -3.60 -17.47
N LYS A 65 -5.10 -3.91 -16.18
CA LYS A 65 -6.03 -3.51 -15.12
C LYS A 65 -5.51 -2.30 -14.35
N VAL A 66 -6.44 -1.54 -13.75
CA VAL A 66 -6.11 -0.44 -12.83
C VAL A 66 -6.66 -0.75 -11.45
N TYR A 67 -5.81 -0.65 -10.44
CA TYR A 67 -6.12 -0.83 -9.03
C TYR A 67 -5.93 0.48 -8.26
N VAL A 68 -6.71 0.71 -7.20
CA VAL A 68 -6.59 1.91 -6.38
C VAL A 68 -6.23 1.55 -4.94
N ALA A 69 -5.20 2.19 -4.39
CA ALA A 69 -4.82 2.01 -3.00
C ALA A 69 -5.73 2.83 -2.05
N ALA A 70 -6.34 2.14 -1.07
CA ALA A 70 -7.15 2.69 0.02
C ALA A 70 -6.71 2.07 1.35
N ASN A 71 -5.43 2.20 1.66
CA ASN A 71 -4.72 1.41 2.67
C ASN A 71 -4.29 2.20 3.91
N MET A 72 -4.96 3.31 4.22
CA MET A 72 -4.76 3.98 5.51
C MET A 72 -5.23 3.13 6.69
N VAL A 73 -4.63 3.36 7.86
CA VAL A 73 -5.19 2.91 9.14
C VAL A 73 -6.23 3.93 9.59
N MET A 74 -7.46 3.48 9.79
CA MET A 74 -8.57 4.39 10.07
C MET A 74 -8.62 4.76 11.55
N HIS A 75 -9.05 5.99 11.80
CA HIS A 75 -9.50 6.44 13.10
C HIS A 75 -10.98 6.82 12.98
N GLU A 76 -11.65 6.97 14.13
CA GLU A 76 -13.05 7.41 14.19
C GLU A 76 -13.33 8.61 13.27
N GLY A 77 -14.41 8.52 12.49
CA GLY A 77 -14.86 9.54 11.55
C GLY A 77 -14.07 9.57 10.23
N ASN A 78 -13.04 8.74 10.06
CA ASN A 78 -12.30 8.69 8.80
C ASN A 78 -13.12 8.01 7.70
N GLU A 79 -14.08 7.16 8.05
CA GLU A 79 -14.93 6.39 7.14
C GLU A 79 -15.95 7.25 6.39
N ALA A 80 -16.15 8.49 6.84
CA ALA A 80 -17.06 9.43 6.21
C ALA A 80 -16.78 9.54 4.69
N GLY A 81 -17.80 9.29 3.88
CA GLY A 81 -17.73 9.35 2.41
C GLY A 81 -17.17 8.10 1.72
N ALA A 82 -16.66 7.10 2.46
CA ALA A 82 -15.97 5.96 1.86
C ALA A 82 -16.88 5.13 0.93
N GLY A 83 -18.15 4.94 1.31
CA GLY A 83 -19.11 4.20 0.50
C GLY A 83 -19.36 4.83 -0.87
N GLU A 84 -19.57 6.15 -0.91
CA GLU A 84 -19.73 6.88 -2.18
C GLU A 84 -18.46 6.82 -3.02
N TRP A 85 -17.31 6.95 -2.37
CA TRP A 85 -16.01 6.87 -3.02
C TRP A 85 -15.79 5.51 -3.68
N PHE A 86 -16.04 4.39 -2.98
CA PHE A 86 -15.93 3.05 -3.55
C PHE A 86 -16.94 2.81 -4.69
N ARG A 87 -18.18 3.30 -4.58
CA ARG A 87 -19.16 3.23 -5.67
C ARG A 87 -18.66 3.92 -6.93
N LYS A 88 -18.09 5.13 -6.80
CA LYS A 88 -17.49 5.85 -7.93
C LYS A 88 -16.34 5.06 -8.57
N LEU A 89 -15.44 4.47 -7.76
CA LEU A 89 -14.35 3.65 -8.30
C LEU A 89 -14.87 2.44 -9.09
N ARG A 90 -15.87 1.74 -8.55
CA ARG A 90 -16.54 0.63 -9.24
C ARG A 90 -17.14 1.11 -10.57
N ASP A 91 -17.90 2.20 -10.54
CA ASP A 91 -18.61 2.71 -11.72
C ASP A 91 -17.67 3.21 -12.82
N ILE A 92 -16.49 3.73 -12.45
CA ILE A 92 -15.39 4.08 -13.38
C ILE A 92 -14.76 2.84 -14.04
N GLY A 93 -14.92 1.66 -13.45
CA GLY A 93 -14.30 0.41 -13.93
C GLY A 93 -12.92 0.14 -13.34
N ILE A 94 -12.61 0.68 -12.15
CA ILE A 94 -11.46 0.21 -11.38
C ILE A 94 -11.65 -1.27 -11.07
N ALA A 95 -10.61 -2.08 -11.33
CA ALA A 95 -10.72 -3.53 -11.23
C ALA A 95 -10.65 -4.02 -9.78
N ALA A 96 -9.86 -3.37 -8.94
CA ALA A 96 -9.71 -3.72 -7.53
C ALA A 96 -9.27 -2.53 -6.67
N VAL A 97 -9.57 -2.60 -5.38
CA VAL A 97 -9.02 -1.72 -4.34
C VAL A 97 -8.06 -2.48 -3.43
N ILE A 98 -6.95 -1.84 -3.06
CA ILE A 98 -5.94 -2.40 -2.16
C ILE A 98 -6.14 -1.79 -0.78
N VAL A 99 -6.70 -2.56 0.16
CA VAL A 99 -7.27 -2.07 1.43
C VAL A 99 -6.65 -2.81 2.61
N SER A 100 -6.44 -2.14 3.75
CA SER A 100 -5.94 -2.79 4.98
C SER A 100 -6.89 -2.72 6.17
N ASP A 101 -7.74 -1.70 6.22
CA ASP A 101 -8.58 -1.44 7.38
C ASP A 101 -9.88 -2.27 7.29
N PRO A 102 -10.26 -3.04 8.34
CA PRO A 102 -11.48 -3.84 8.33
C PRO A 102 -12.75 -3.04 8.05
N ALA A 103 -12.86 -1.80 8.55
CA ALA A 103 -14.05 -0.98 8.30
C ALA A 103 -14.16 -0.59 6.83
N LEU A 104 -13.05 -0.19 6.19
CA LEU A 104 -13.02 0.10 4.75
C LEU A 104 -13.31 -1.15 3.91
N ILE A 105 -12.79 -2.31 4.31
CA ILE A 105 -13.08 -3.59 3.65
C ILE A 105 -14.58 -3.86 3.66
N MET A 106 -15.22 -3.75 4.83
CA MET A 106 -16.65 -3.97 4.96
C MET A 106 -17.46 -2.97 4.14
N ILE A 107 -17.11 -1.67 4.20
CA ILE A 107 -17.80 -0.64 3.41
C ILE A 107 -17.65 -0.89 1.92
N ALA A 108 -16.46 -1.24 1.43
CA ALA A 108 -16.25 -1.54 0.01
C ALA A 108 -17.08 -2.75 -0.43
N ALA A 109 -17.10 -3.81 0.38
CA ALA A 109 -17.85 -5.03 0.09
C ALA A 109 -19.37 -4.80 0.05
N THR A 110 -19.91 -3.96 0.95
CA THR A 110 -21.35 -3.69 1.02
C THR A 110 -21.82 -2.63 0.03
N GLU A 111 -21.07 -1.53 -0.13
CA GLU A 111 -21.50 -0.36 -0.91
C GLU A 111 -21.11 -0.46 -2.39
N ALA A 112 -20.02 -1.17 -2.71
CA ALA A 112 -19.51 -1.31 -4.07
C ALA A 112 -19.38 -2.79 -4.51
N PRO A 113 -20.47 -3.57 -4.45
CA PRO A 113 -20.44 -4.97 -4.87
C PRO A 113 -19.93 -5.10 -6.31
N GLY A 114 -19.04 -6.07 -6.54
CA GLY A 114 -18.38 -6.31 -7.82
C GLY A 114 -17.02 -5.63 -7.98
N LEU A 115 -16.66 -4.68 -7.10
CA LEU A 115 -15.29 -4.17 -7.01
C LEU A 115 -14.44 -5.17 -6.21
N GLU A 116 -13.37 -5.72 -6.81
CA GLU A 116 -12.51 -6.66 -6.08
C GLU A 116 -11.77 -5.97 -4.93
N ILE A 117 -11.55 -6.70 -3.84
CA ILE A 117 -10.84 -6.20 -2.66
C ILE A 117 -9.59 -7.06 -2.47
N HIS A 118 -8.44 -6.40 -2.56
CA HIS A 118 -7.13 -6.99 -2.34
C HIS A 118 -6.60 -6.52 -0.98
N LEU A 119 -6.05 -7.43 -0.18
CA LEU A 119 -5.48 -7.06 1.12
C LEU A 119 -4.15 -6.34 0.92
N SER A 120 -4.02 -5.13 1.43
CA SER A 120 -2.78 -4.37 1.48
C SER A 120 -1.77 -4.99 2.45
N THR A 121 -0.47 -4.88 2.16
CA THR A 121 0.61 -5.27 3.09
C THR A 121 0.50 -4.59 4.45
N GLN A 122 -0.17 -3.44 4.52
CA GLN A 122 -0.43 -2.74 5.78
C GLN A 122 -1.31 -3.54 6.75
N ALA A 123 -1.92 -4.65 6.33
CA ALA A 123 -2.56 -5.62 7.20
C ALA A 123 -1.56 -6.60 7.87
N SER A 124 -0.34 -6.72 7.34
CA SER A 124 0.73 -7.57 7.84
C SER A 124 0.41 -9.08 7.83
N ALA A 125 -0.19 -9.57 6.74
CA ALA A 125 -0.50 -11.00 6.58
C ALA A 125 0.77 -11.82 6.29
N THR A 126 1.06 -12.80 7.15
CA THR A 126 2.31 -13.57 7.13
C THR A 126 2.14 -15.10 7.12
N ASN A 127 0.90 -15.59 7.26
CA ASN A 127 0.61 -17.03 7.33
C ASN A 127 -0.70 -17.35 6.60
N TYR A 128 -0.88 -18.62 6.22
CA TYR A 128 -2.01 -19.03 5.39
C TYR A 128 -3.35 -18.96 6.14
N GLU A 129 -3.36 -19.15 7.47
CA GLU A 129 -4.57 -19.02 8.29
C GLU A 129 -5.14 -17.61 8.22
N THR A 130 -4.26 -16.60 8.20
CA THR A 130 -4.64 -15.20 8.00
C THR A 130 -5.21 -14.99 6.59
N LEU A 131 -4.64 -15.63 5.57
CA LEU A 131 -5.16 -15.54 4.20
C LEU A 131 -6.57 -16.15 4.09
N GLU A 132 -6.81 -17.32 4.69
CA GLU A 132 -8.13 -17.95 4.71
C GLU A 132 -9.15 -17.11 5.50
N PHE A 133 -8.76 -16.48 6.62
CA PHE A 133 -9.63 -15.54 7.32
C PHE A 133 -10.12 -14.41 6.40
N TRP A 134 -9.22 -13.80 5.64
CA TRP A 134 -9.60 -12.73 4.72
C TRP A 134 -10.42 -13.22 3.52
N LYS A 135 -10.17 -14.44 3.05
CA LYS A 135 -10.97 -15.09 2.02
C LYS A 135 -12.41 -15.32 2.46
N GLU A 136 -12.64 -15.71 3.71
CA GLU A 136 -13.99 -15.84 4.29
C GLU A 136 -14.76 -14.51 4.29
N LEU A 137 -14.03 -13.39 4.37
CA LEU A 137 -14.58 -12.03 4.25
C LEU A 137 -14.71 -11.55 2.79
N GLY A 138 -14.44 -12.42 1.81
CA GLY A 138 -14.65 -12.15 0.39
C GLY A 138 -13.47 -11.51 -0.34
N LEU A 139 -12.29 -11.41 0.28
CA LEU A 139 -11.10 -10.90 -0.39
C LEU A 139 -10.57 -11.94 -1.39
N THR A 140 -10.22 -11.48 -2.58
CA THR A 140 -9.79 -12.34 -3.69
C THR A 140 -8.28 -12.49 -3.78
N ARG A 141 -7.54 -11.52 -3.24
CA ARG A 141 -6.07 -11.47 -3.27
C ARG A 141 -5.50 -10.92 -1.97
N VAL A 142 -4.35 -11.44 -1.57
CA VAL A 142 -3.59 -10.94 -0.44
C VAL A 142 -2.19 -10.51 -0.88
N VAL A 143 -1.86 -9.25 -0.64
CA VAL A 143 -0.49 -8.75 -0.76
C VAL A 143 0.25 -9.09 0.55
N LEU A 144 1.20 -10.01 0.48
CA LEU A 144 1.89 -10.52 1.66
C LEU A 144 2.73 -9.45 2.34
N ALA A 145 2.88 -9.61 3.66
CA ALA A 145 3.83 -8.84 4.43
C ALA A 145 5.24 -8.98 3.84
N ARG A 146 6.02 -7.89 3.84
CA ARG A 146 7.36 -7.85 3.25
C ARG A 146 8.40 -8.64 4.05
N GLU A 147 8.02 -9.07 5.25
CA GLU A 147 8.82 -9.88 6.14
C GLU A 147 8.73 -11.38 5.84
N VAL A 148 7.79 -11.80 4.99
CA VAL A 148 7.62 -13.21 4.59
C VAL A 148 8.77 -13.63 3.68
N SER A 149 9.50 -14.67 4.09
CA SER A 149 10.59 -15.27 3.31
C SER A 149 10.07 -16.05 2.10
N MET A 150 10.96 -16.36 1.15
CA MET A 150 10.61 -17.18 -0.02
C MET A 150 10.24 -18.61 0.39
N GLU A 151 10.88 -19.14 1.45
CA GLU A 151 10.57 -20.45 2.03
C GLU A 151 9.17 -20.47 2.65
N GLU A 152 8.81 -19.45 3.43
CA GLU A 152 7.46 -19.30 3.98
C GLU A 152 6.41 -19.12 2.88
N LEU A 153 6.69 -18.27 1.88
CA LEU A 153 5.82 -18.09 0.72
C LEU A 153 5.56 -19.43 0.01
N ALA A 154 6.61 -20.23 -0.23
CA ALA A 154 6.46 -21.54 -0.86
C ALA A 154 5.59 -22.49 -0.04
N GLU A 155 5.60 -22.40 1.29
CA GLU A 155 4.74 -23.19 2.16
C GLU A 155 3.30 -22.68 2.18
N ILE A 156 3.09 -21.37 2.25
CA ILE A 156 1.76 -20.74 2.17
C ILE A 156 1.07 -21.15 0.87
N CYS A 157 1.76 -21.06 -0.28
CA CYS A 157 1.23 -21.44 -1.59
C CYS A 157 0.74 -22.90 -1.69
N LYS A 158 1.19 -23.81 -0.82
CA LYS A 158 0.71 -25.20 -0.80
C LYS A 158 -0.60 -25.38 -0.02
N ARG A 159 -0.95 -24.41 0.83
CA ARG A 159 -2.01 -24.53 1.84
C ARG A 159 -3.26 -23.69 1.56
N THR A 160 -3.18 -22.78 0.60
CA THR A 160 -4.30 -21.90 0.22
C THR A 160 -4.38 -21.76 -1.29
N ASP A 161 -5.58 -21.48 -1.79
CA ASP A 161 -5.85 -21.12 -3.17
C ASP A 161 -6.16 -19.61 -3.35
N VAL A 162 -6.02 -18.81 -2.28
CA VAL A 162 -6.08 -17.34 -2.33
C VAL A 162 -5.01 -16.82 -3.27
N GLU A 163 -5.34 -15.82 -4.09
CA GLU A 163 -4.35 -15.19 -4.96
C GLU A 163 -3.33 -14.43 -4.12
N ILE A 164 -2.05 -14.70 -4.34
CA ILE A 164 -0.95 -14.10 -3.56
C ILE A 164 -0.20 -13.10 -4.44
N GLU A 165 0.01 -11.91 -3.89
CA GLU A 165 0.90 -10.91 -4.44
C GLU A 165 2.11 -10.71 -3.51
N ALA A 166 3.30 -10.68 -4.10
CA ALA A 166 4.56 -10.51 -3.39
C ALA A 166 5.39 -9.37 -4.00
N PHE A 167 6.12 -8.65 -3.15
CA PHE A 167 7.02 -7.58 -3.58
C PHE A 167 8.30 -8.15 -4.21
N VAL A 168 8.56 -7.80 -5.47
CA VAL A 168 9.80 -8.19 -6.17
C VAL A 168 10.84 -7.06 -6.18
N HIS A 169 10.39 -5.81 -6.33
CA HIS A 169 11.24 -4.64 -6.39
C HIS A 169 10.54 -3.41 -5.82
N GLY A 170 11.31 -2.53 -5.17
CA GLY A 170 10.83 -1.23 -4.71
C GLY A 170 11.49 -0.75 -3.43
N ALA A 171 10.97 0.35 -2.89
CA ALA A 171 11.44 0.90 -1.62
C ALA A 171 10.93 0.05 -0.44
N MET A 172 11.85 -0.55 0.30
CA MET A 172 11.54 -1.23 1.56
C MET A 172 11.32 -0.20 2.68
N CYS A 173 10.36 -0.50 3.55
CA CYS A 173 10.16 0.25 4.78
C CYS A 173 11.01 -0.39 5.88
N ILE A 174 11.57 0.42 6.78
CA ILE A 174 12.22 -0.10 8.00
C ILE A 174 11.19 -0.61 9.01
N SER A 175 9.95 -0.13 8.93
CA SER A 175 8.85 -0.53 9.80
C SER A 175 8.09 -1.71 9.21
N TYR A 176 7.53 -2.53 10.10
CA TYR A 176 6.83 -3.77 9.75
C TYR A 176 5.71 -3.53 8.73
N SER A 177 5.93 -3.95 7.49
CA SER A 177 5.04 -3.75 6.34
C SER A 177 4.42 -2.34 6.23
N GLY A 178 5.16 -1.30 6.60
CA GLY A 178 4.73 0.10 6.48
C GLY A 178 4.06 0.70 7.72
N ARG A 179 3.84 -0.08 8.79
CA ARG A 179 3.27 0.39 10.07
C ARG A 179 4.29 1.19 10.88
N CYS A 180 4.51 2.43 10.47
CA CYS A 180 5.58 3.27 10.99
C CYS A 180 5.11 4.14 12.16
N THR A 181 5.78 4.03 13.30
CA THR A 181 5.63 4.95 14.45
C THR A 181 6.70 6.03 14.47
N LEU A 182 7.83 5.80 13.78
CA LEU A 182 8.98 6.70 13.75
C LEU A 182 8.65 8.08 13.16
N SER A 183 7.86 8.13 12.08
CA SER A 183 7.42 9.40 11.47
C SER A 183 6.61 10.24 12.45
N ASN A 184 5.71 9.60 13.20
CA ASN A 184 4.83 10.24 14.16
C ASN A 184 5.66 10.81 15.30
N HIS A 185 6.59 10.02 15.82
CA HIS A 185 7.48 10.45 16.90
C HIS A 185 8.41 11.58 16.48
N MET A 186 9.07 11.47 15.33
CA MET A 186 10.12 12.41 14.91
C MET A 186 9.59 13.69 14.29
N SER A 187 8.40 13.66 13.68
CA SER A 187 7.89 14.80 12.89
C SER A 187 6.44 15.15 13.15
N MET A 188 5.77 14.46 14.09
CA MET A 188 4.33 14.60 14.34
C MET A 188 3.46 14.35 13.09
N ARG A 189 4.00 13.66 12.08
CA ARG A 189 3.29 13.32 10.86
C ARG A 189 2.94 11.84 10.84
N ASP A 190 1.64 11.55 10.80
CA ASP A 190 1.15 10.19 10.90
C ASP A 190 1.39 9.35 9.64
N ALA A 191 2.41 8.51 9.63
CA ALA A 191 2.73 7.68 8.47
C ALA A 191 1.60 6.71 8.11
N ASN A 192 0.81 6.26 9.08
CA ASN A 192 -0.27 5.29 8.87
C ASN A 192 -1.54 5.93 8.30
N ARG A 193 -1.58 7.27 8.24
CA ARG A 193 -2.63 8.08 7.58
C ARG A 193 -2.07 8.92 6.44
N GLY A 194 -0.98 8.44 5.85
CA GLY A 194 -0.34 9.01 4.66
C GLY A 194 0.59 10.19 4.90
N GLY A 195 0.95 10.45 6.15
CA GLY A 195 1.86 11.50 6.59
C GLY A 195 3.34 11.13 6.56
N CYS A 196 3.77 10.01 5.97
CA CYS A 196 5.16 9.55 6.04
C CYS A 196 6.18 10.66 5.70
N SER A 197 7.03 11.00 6.67
CA SER A 197 8.08 12.02 6.52
C SER A 197 9.38 11.49 5.95
N GLN A 198 9.44 10.18 5.69
CA GLN A 198 10.66 9.46 5.35
C GLN A 198 11.78 9.68 6.38
N SER A 199 11.41 9.75 7.66
CA SER A 199 12.36 9.96 8.76
C SER A 199 13.51 8.97 8.75
N CYS A 200 13.25 7.71 8.39
CA CYS A 200 14.29 6.69 8.23
C CYS A 200 15.38 7.00 7.16
N ARG A 201 15.21 8.04 6.35
CA ARG A 201 16.18 8.51 5.34
C ARG A 201 16.83 9.84 5.71
N TRP A 202 16.53 10.36 6.91
CA TRP A 202 17.18 11.57 7.42
C TRP A 202 18.63 11.27 7.77
N LYS A 203 19.39 12.34 8.02
CA LYS A 203 20.76 12.19 8.50
C LYS A 203 20.73 11.80 9.97
N TYR A 204 21.40 10.70 10.27
CA TYR A 204 21.61 10.19 11.61
C TYR A 204 23.12 10.13 11.84
N ASP A 205 23.60 10.35 13.05
CA ASP A 205 24.98 10.06 13.44
C ASP A 205 24.93 9.44 14.87
N LEU A 206 25.98 9.50 15.68
CA LEU A 206 26.05 8.80 16.95
C LEU A 206 26.50 9.73 18.06
N TYR A 207 25.65 9.86 19.08
CA TYR A 207 25.97 10.59 20.29
C TYR A 207 26.45 9.67 21.40
N ASP A 208 27.45 10.12 22.15
CA ASP A 208 27.66 9.63 23.51
C ASP A 208 26.66 10.29 24.46
N MET A 209 26.08 9.49 25.36
CA MET A 209 25.15 9.94 26.40
C MET A 209 25.70 9.57 27.79
N PRO A 210 26.78 10.24 28.25
CA PRO A 210 27.42 9.90 29.51
C PRO A 210 26.51 10.19 30.72
N PHE A 211 25.64 11.21 30.64
CA PHE A 211 24.66 11.53 31.69
C PHE A 211 23.38 12.19 31.15
N GLY A 212 22.22 11.60 31.47
CA GLY A 212 20.91 12.26 31.32
C GLY A 212 20.54 12.66 29.88
N LYS A 213 20.42 13.97 29.64
CA LYS A 213 20.03 14.56 28.33
C LYS A 213 21.22 15.18 27.58
N GLU A 214 22.44 15.09 28.10
CA GLU A 214 23.61 15.59 27.38
C GLU A 214 23.86 14.72 26.14
N ARG A 215 23.97 15.38 24.99
CA ARG A 215 24.30 14.77 23.70
C ARG A 215 25.64 15.32 23.25
N LYS A 216 26.66 14.49 23.18
CA LYS A 216 27.95 14.85 22.58
C LYS A 216 28.12 14.07 21.29
N SER A 217 28.09 14.77 20.16
CA SER A 217 28.42 14.18 18.87
C SER A 217 29.80 13.54 18.97
N LEU A 218 29.93 12.29 18.52
CA LEU A 218 31.25 11.64 18.45
C LEU A 218 32.21 12.35 17.47
N GLN A 219 31.67 13.17 16.55
CA GLN A 219 32.44 13.85 15.50
C GLN A 219 32.59 15.36 15.75
N GLY A 220 31.94 15.92 16.77
CA GLY A 220 32.12 17.31 17.23
C GLY A 220 31.27 18.38 16.54
N GLU A 221 30.44 18.02 15.56
CA GLU A 221 29.49 18.92 14.90
C GLU A 221 28.08 18.31 14.95
N ILE A 222 27.07 19.11 15.34
CA ILE A 222 25.66 18.73 15.29
C ILE A 222 24.99 19.50 14.13
N PRO A 223 24.78 18.90 12.94
CA PRO A 223 24.31 19.64 11.78
C PRO A 223 22.87 20.16 11.88
N GLU A 224 21.94 19.43 12.53
CA GLU A 224 20.50 19.77 12.54
C GLU A 224 19.76 19.24 13.79
N GLU A 225 18.59 19.81 14.13
CA GLU A 225 17.78 19.49 15.32
C GLU A 225 17.30 18.02 15.39
N PHE A 226 17.12 17.38 14.22
CA PHE A 226 16.84 15.95 14.08
C PHE A 226 18.00 15.17 13.49
N SER A 227 19.16 15.82 13.31
CA SER A 227 20.40 15.11 13.04
C SER A 227 20.67 14.27 14.26
N MET A 228 20.66 12.95 14.12
CA MET A 228 21.14 12.14 15.23
C MET A 228 22.66 12.21 15.38
N SER A 229 23.34 13.31 15.05
CA SER A 229 24.81 13.42 15.07
C SER A 229 25.52 13.58 16.39
#